data_AF-A0A0F4IRE4-F1
#
_entry.id   AF-A0A0F4IRE4-F1
#
_cell.length_a   1.000
_cell.length_b   1.000
_cell.length_c   1.000
_cell.angle_alpha   90.00
_cell.angle_beta   90.00
_cell.angle_gamma   90.00
#
_symmetry.space_group_name_H-M   'P 1'
#
loop_
_entity.id
_entity.type
_entity.pdbx_description
1 polymer ?
#
loop_
_entity_poly.entity_id
_entity_poly.type
_entity_poly.pdbx_seq_one_letter_code
_entity_poly.pdbx_strand_id
1 'polypeptide(L)'
;IESLKEATRRAFASHASLSAGEQNGVINRLAIVSVVFLPLSFLTGFFGMNFTFLTDSMESREEFWLLAVGLQLLVLAVCLYVLHRTRVWRRLREDD
;
A
#
# COMPACT_ATOMS: atom_id res chain seq x y z
N ILE A 1 24.70 -4.65 -42.63
CA ILE A 1 24.59 -5.78 -41.67
C ILE A 1 24.69 -5.26 -40.23
N GLU A 2 25.71 -4.47 -39.88
CA GLU A 2 25.82 -3.91 -38.52
C GLU A 2 24.67 -2.98 -38.14
N SER A 3 24.23 -2.09 -39.03
CA SER A 3 23.08 -1.21 -38.77
C SER A 3 21.77 -1.97 -38.51
N LEU A 4 21.57 -3.11 -39.20
CA LEU A 4 20.40 -3.97 -39.01
C LEU A 4 20.47 -4.69 -37.66
N LYS A 5 21.65 -5.22 -37.28
CA LYS A 5 21.88 -5.81 -35.95
C LYS A 5 21.65 -4.79 -34.85
N GLU A 6 22.13 -3.57 -35.03
CA GLU A 6 21.97 -2.47 -34.08
C GLU A 6 20.50 -2.03 -33.97
N ALA A 7 19.79 -1.90 -35.09
CA ALA A 7 18.36 -1.60 -35.09
C ALA A 7 17.55 -2.67 -34.36
N THR A 8 17.81 -3.96 -34.62
CA THR A 8 17.16 -5.08 -33.94
C THR A 8 17.48 -5.10 -32.45
N ARG A 9 18.73 -4.86 -32.06
CA ARG A 9 19.14 -4.81 -30.65
C ARG A 9 18.46 -3.67 -29.90
N ARG A 10 18.32 -2.49 -30.53
CA ARG A 10 17.57 -1.36 -29.98
C ARG A 10 16.07 -1.67 -29.86
N ALA A 11 15.47 -2.32 -30.84
CA ALA A 11 14.08 -2.74 -30.78
C ALA A 11 13.83 -3.71 -29.60
N PHE A 12 14.66 -4.74 -29.44
CA PHE A 12 14.56 -5.66 -28.31
C PHE A 12 14.80 -4.97 -26.96
N ALA A 13 15.81 -4.08 -26.88
CA ALA A 13 16.07 -3.30 -25.67
C ALA A 13 14.87 -2.40 -25.32
N SER A 14 14.23 -1.77 -26.31
CA SER A 14 13.03 -0.98 -26.13
C SER A 14 11.88 -1.83 -25.59
N HIS A 15 11.61 -2.99 -26.20
CA HIS A 15 10.56 -3.90 -25.73
C HIS A 15 10.79 -4.38 -24.30
N ALA A 16 12.02 -4.77 -23.96
CA ALA A 16 12.37 -5.17 -22.60
C ALA A 16 12.16 -4.02 -21.60
N SER A 17 12.50 -2.78 -22.00
CA SER A 17 12.31 -1.60 -21.15
C SER A 17 10.84 -1.26 -20.91
N LEU A 18 9.97 -1.45 -21.91
CA LEU A 18 8.52 -1.26 -21.78
C LEU A 18 7.93 -2.29 -20.80
N SER A 19 8.27 -3.58 -20.96
CA SER A 19 7.81 -4.64 -20.07
C SER A 19 8.28 -4.42 -18.62
N ALA A 20 9.52 -3.95 -18.43
CA ALA A 20 10.02 -3.58 -17.11
C ALA A 20 9.28 -2.37 -16.52
N GLY A 21 8.87 -1.40 -17.36
CA GLY A 21 8.03 -0.27 -16.95
C GLY A 21 6.66 -0.72 -16.43
N GLU A 22 5.97 -1.59 -17.16
CA GLU A 22 4.68 -2.16 -16.75
C GLU A 22 4.79 -2.93 -15.43
N GLN A 23 5.83 -3.75 -15.28
CA GLN A 23 6.07 -4.51 -14.05
C GLN A 23 6.32 -3.60 -12.84
N ASN A 24 7.06 -2.50 -13.02
CA ASN A 24 7.26 -1.49 -11.98
C ASN A 24 5.93 -0.83 -11.57
N GLY A 25 5.03 -0.58 -12.52
CA GLY A 25 3.68 -0.09 -12.24
C GLY A 25 2.88 -1.05 -11.35
N VAL A 26 2.91 -2.35 -11.65
CA VAL A 26 2.21 -3.38 -10.84
C VAL A 26 2.80 -3.46 -9.42
N ILE A 27 4.13 -3.51 -9.28
CA ILE A 27 4.79 -3.56 -7.96
C ILE A 27 4.44 -2.31 -7.14
N ASN A 28 4.42 -1.14 -7.78
CA ASN A 28 4.05 0.12 -7.12
C ASN A 28 2.60 0.09 -6.63
N ARG A 29 1.65 -0.42 -7.43
CA ARG A 29 0.24 -0.59 -7.01
C ARG A 29 0.12 -1.49 -5.78
N LEU A 30 0.84 -2.62 -5.75
CA LEU A 30 0.85 -3.54 -4.60
C LEU A 30 1.49 -2.94 -3.34
N ALA A 31 2.56 -2.15 -3.50
CA ALA A 31 3.21 -1.46 -2.38
C ALA A 31 2.27 -0.45 -1.72
N ILE A 32 1.50 0.30 -2.52
CA ILE A 32 0.52 1.28 -2.02
C ILE A 32 -0.57 0.59 -1.20
N VAL A 33 -1.11 -0.52 -1.71
CA VAL A 33 -2.07 -1.34 -0.95
C VAL A 33 -1.45 -1.82 0.36
N SER A 34 -0.21 -2.30 0.33
CA SER A 34 0.48 -2.82 1.51
C SER A 34 0.70 -1.74 2.59
N VAL A 35 1.02 -0.50 2.21
CA VAL A 35 1.18 0.63 3.16
C VAL A 35 -0.10 0.94 3.93
N VAL A 36 -1.27 0.62 3.37
CA VAL A 36 -2.56 0.77 4.05
C VAL A 36 -2.89 -0.48 4.86
N PHE A 37 -2.79 -1.66 4.25
CA PHE A 37 -3.24 -2.91 4.86
C PHE A 37 -2.32 -3.41 5.98
N LEU A 38 -1.01 -3.17 5.91
CA LEU A 38 -0.07 -3.63 6.93
C LEU A 38 -0.33 -3.00 8.31
N PRO A 39 -0.41 -1.67 8.48
CA PRO A 39 -0.70 -1.08 9.79
C PRO A 39 -2.12 -1.43 10.27
N LEU A 40 -3.09 -1.50 9.36
CA LEU A 40 -4.46 -1.90 9.70
C LEU A 40 -4.54 -3.36 10.17
N SER A 41 -3.85 -4.28 9.50
CA SER A 41 -3.81 -5.70 9.87
C SER A 41 -3.06 -5.90 11.18
N PHE A 42 -1.98 -5.16 11.41
CA PHE A 42 -1.31 -5.14 12.70
C PHE A 42 -2.27 -4.70 13.81
N LEU A 43 -3.02 -3.63 13.59
CA LEU A 43 -3.90 -3.07 14.59
C LEU A 43 -5.14 -3.95 14.82
N THR A 44 -5.72 -4.54 13.78
CA THR A 44 -6.79 -5.54 13.88
C THR A 44 -6.30 -6.83 14.55
N GLY A 45 -5.07 -7.26 14.26
CA GLY A 45 -4.44 -8.38 14.95
C GLY A 45 -4.22 -8.04 16.43
N PHE A 46 -3.68 -6.86 16.72
CA PHE A 46 -3.50 -6.34 18.07
C PHE A 46 -4.82 -6.40 18.81
N PHE A 47 -5.89 -5.74 18.31
CA PHE A 47 -7.26 -5.70 18.88
C PHE A 47 -8.08 -7.00 18.76
N GLY A 48 -7.59 -8.01 18.04
CA GLY A 48 -8.24 -9.32 17.90
C GLY A 48 -7.69 -10.40 18.83
N MET A 49 -6.48 -10.21 19.40
CA MET A 49 -5.89 -11.15 20.36
C MET A 49 -6.63 -11.11 21.71
N ASN A 50 -7.52 -12.08 21.96
CA ASN A 50 -8.19 -12.39 23.25
C ASN A 50 -8.16 -11.24 24.29
N PHE A 51 -8.92 -10.18 24.00
CA PHE A 51 -8.99 -8.98 24.83
C PHE A 51 -9.63 -9.19 26.18
N THR A 52 -10.17 -10.37 26.47
CA THR A 52 -10.79 -10.70 27.76
C THR A 52 -9.91 -10.24 28.94
N PHE A 53 -8.58 -10.33 28.84
CA PHE A 53 -7.67 -9.85 29.88
C PHE A 53 -7.57 -8.31 29.99
N LEU A 54 -7.67 -7.59 28.87
CA LEU A 54 -7.59 -6.11 28.83
C LEU A 54 -8.96 -5.46 29.10
N THR A 55 -10.05 -6.08 28.64
CA THR A 55 -11.44 -5.66 28.88
C THR A 55 -11.87 -5.88 30.32
N ASP A 56 -11.33 -6.88 31.03
CA ASP A 56 -11.56 -7.03 32.48
C ASP A 56 -10.86 -5.93 33.30
N SER A 57 -9.80 -5.32 32.74
CA SER A 57 -9.06 -4.22 33.39
C SER A 57 -9.58 -2.82 33.01
N MET A 58 -10.46 -2.72 32.01
CA MET A 58 -11.04 -1.46 31.52
C MET A 58 -12.54 -1.46 31.88
N GLU A 59 -12.96 -0.49 32.69
CA GLU A 59 -14.28 -0.44 33.36
C GLU A 59 -15.49 -0.45 32.41
N SER A 60 -15.32 -0.14 31.11
CA SER A 60 -16.42 -0.09 30.15
C SER A 60 -16.06 -0.68 28.77
N ARG A 61 -16.83 -1.70 28.37
CA ARG A 61 -16.71 -2.42 27.09
C ARG A 61 -16.92 -1.49 25.88
N GLU A 62 -17.66 -0.40 26.07
CA GLU A 62 -17.98 0.58 25.03
C GLU A 62 -16.76 1.47 24.69
N GLU A 63 -16.00 1.88 25.69
CA GLU A 63 -14.77 2.68 25.51
C GLU A 63 -13.71 1.92 24.73
N PHE A 64 -13.61 0.60 24.96
CA PHE A 64 -12.72 -0.27 24.20
C PHE A 64 -13.07 -0.30 22.71
N TRP A 65 -14.34 -0.49 22.36
CA TRP A 65 -14.77 -0.50 20.95
C TRP A 65 -14.58 0.86 20.29
N LEU A 66 -14.84 1.95 21.01
CA LEU A 66 -14.64 3.31 20.52
C LEU A 66 -13.16 3.59 20.25
N LEU A 67 -12.26 3.16 21.14
CA LEU A 67 -10.81 3.26 20.93
C LEU A 67 -10.31 2.35 19.80
N ALA A 68 -10.78 1.10 19.73
CA ALA A 68 -10.36 0.15 18.71
C ALA A 68 -10.74 0.64 17.31
N VAL A 69 -12.01 1.00 17.10
CA VAL A 69 -12.51 1.51 15.82
C VAL A 69 -11.95 2.90 15.54
N GLY A 70 -11.89 3.77 16.56
CA GLY A 70 -11.35 5.12 16.43
C GLY A 70 -9.90 5.14 15.99
N LEU A 71 -9.05 4.30 16.60
CA LEU A 71 -7.65 4.18 16.23
C LEU A 71 -7.48 3.60 14.82
N GLN A 72 -8.29 2.61 14.44
CA GLN A 72 -8.30 2.04 13.09
C GLN A 72 -8.66 3.09 12.02
N LEU A 73 -9.69 3.90 12.27
CA LEU A 73 -10.11 4.99 11.38
C LEU A 73 -9.07 6.10 11.31
N LEU A 74 -8.43 6.43 12.43
CA LEU A 74 -7.36 7.42 12.48
C LEU A 74 -6.15 6.97 11.67
N VAL A 75 -5.71 5.72 11.82
CA VAL A 75 -4.61 5.15 11.02
C VAL A 75 -4.95 5.15 9.54
N LEU A 76 -6.17 4.74 9.17
CA LEU A 76 -6.64 4.78 7.79
C LEU A 76 -6.59 6.21 7.22
N ALA A 77 -7.10 7.19 7.97
CA ALA A 77 -7.10 8.59 7.56
C ALA A 77 -5.67 9.14 7.38
N VAL A 78 -4.74 8.79 8.27
CA VAL A 78 -3.33 9.17 8.16
C VAL A 78 -2.68 8.52 6.94
N CYS A 79 -2.88 7.23 6.71
CA CYS A 79 -2.35 6.55 5.52
C CYS A 79 -2.88 7.19 4.23
N LEU A 80 -4.18 7.46 4.14
CA LEU A 80 -4.77 8.14 3.00
C LEU A 80 -4.25 9.57 2.84
N TYR A 81 -4.11 10.32 3.92
CA TYR A 81 -3.55 11.68 3.90
C TYR A 81 -2.09 11.67 3.41
N VAL A 82 -1.25 10.75 3.91
CA VAL A 82 0.14 10.61 3.48
C VAL A 82 0.22 10.22 2.01
N LEU A 83 -0.58 9.26 1.55
CA LEU A 83 -0.65 8.86 0.14
C LEU A 83 -1.11 9.99 -0.78
N HIS A 84 -2.11 10.77 -0.34
CA HIS A 84 -2.57 11.95 -1.05
C HIS A 84 -1.49 13.06 -1.08
N ARG A 85 -0.78 13.27 0.04
CA ARG A 85 0.26 14.30 0.21
C ARG A 85 1.52 13.99 -0.58
N THR A 86 1.94 12.72 -0.64
CA THR A 86 3.18 12.30 -1.31
C THR A 86 3.08 12.30 -2.84
N ARG A 87 1.95 12.75 -3.42
CA ARG A 87 1.68 12.74 -4.86
C ARG A 87 1.88 11.36 -5.52
N VAL A 88 1.90 10.28 -4.74
CA VAL A 88 2.03 8.90 -5.24
C VAL A 88 0.87 8.54 -6.16
N TRP A 89 -0.32 9.07 -5.88
CA TRP A 89 -1.48 9.05 -6.77
C TRP A 89 -1.24 9.69 -8.15
N ARG A 90 -0.33 10.67 -8.24
CA ARG A 90 -0.01 11.35 -9.50
C ARG A 90 0.82 10.46 -10.42
N ARG A 91 1.72 9.64 -9.85
CA ARG A 91 2.49 8.62 -10.59
C ARG A 91 1.60 7.49 -11.12
N LEU A 92 0.60 7.06 -10.34
CA LEU A 92 -0.36 6.04 -10.79
C LEU A 92 -1.24 6.50 -11.97
N ARG A 93 -1.48 7.80 -12.09
CA ARG A 93 -2.31 8.39 -13.15
C ARG A 93 -1.51 8.68 -14.44
N GLU A 94 -0.18 8.64 -14.38
CA GLU A 94 0.69 8.83 -15.56
C GLU A 94 0.95 7.50 -16.31
N ASP A 95 0.64 6.36 -15.68
CA ASP A 95 0.80 5.01 -16.24
C ASP A 95 -0.48 4.45 -16.94
N ASP A 96 -1.57 5.21 -16.98
CA ASP A 96 -2.80 4.91 -17.76
C ASP A 96 -2.91 5.87 -18.97
#